data_AF-A0A662F2N3-F1
#
_entry.id   AF-A0A662F2N3-F1
#
_cell.length_a   1.000
_cell.length_b   1.000
_cell.length_c   1.000
_cell.angle_alpha   90.00
_cell.angle_beta   90.00
_cell.angle_gamma   90.00
#
_symmetry.space_group_name_H-M   'P 1'
#
loop_
_entity.id
_entity.type
_entity.pdbx_description
1 polymer ?
#
loop_
_entity_poly.entity_id
_entity_poly.type
_entity_poly.pdbx_seq_one_letter_code
_entity_poly.pdbx_strand_id
1 'polypeptide(L)'
;MIFTELLAFIDARLEKVHTPDPELVKKHNADPLNKDWQIPEGALWEQSDVVHDLLAFLAEQMIELNKEKQAKIAEFLEWLEVELDVKPDRKGNTGIEALTGKTKLRNYLGDYQKDEEALSFDELWAILR
;
A
#
# COMPACT_ATOMS: atom_id res chain seq x y z
N MET A 1 -7.76 -18.80 5.90
CA MET A 1 -8.73 -19.33 4.92
C MET A 1 -8.70 -18.49 3.65
N ILE A 2 -9.01 -17.18 3.72
CA ILE A 2 -9.00 -16.27 2.55
C ILE A 2 -7.63 -16.18 1.84
N PHE A 3 -6.53 -16.04 2.58
CA PHE A 3 -5.20 -15.92 1.96
C PHE A 3 -4.78 -17.19 1.19
N THR A 4 -5.15 -18.36 1.71
CA THR A 4 -4.89 -19.64 1.04
C THR A 4 -5.70 -19.79 -0.25
N GLU A 5 -6.96 -19.34 -0.24
CA GLU A 5 -7.82 -19.34 -1.44
C GLU A 5 -7.29 -18.37 -2.50
N LEU A 6 -6.79 -17.20 -2.09
CA LEU A 6 -6.16 -16.23 -2.98
C LEU A 6 -4.90 -16.80 -3.64
N LEU A 7 -4.03 -17.45 -2.86
CA LEU A 7 -2.83 -18.09 -3.42
C LEU A 7 -3.18 -19.19 -4.42
N ALA A 8 -4.15 -20.06 -4.07
CA ALA A 8 -4.62 -21.09 -4.99
C ALA A 8 -5.22 -20.49 -6.28
N PHE A 9 -5.93 -19.37 -6.18
CA PHE A 9 -6.42 -18.64 -7.35
C PHE A 9 -5.28 -18.10 -8.23
N ILE A 10 -4.27 -17.48 -7.63
CA ILE A 10 -3.10 -16.96 -8.35
C ILE A 10 -2.36 -18.10 -9.05
N ASP A 11 -2.08 -19.20 -8.34
CA ASP A 11 -1.41 -20.36 -8.91
C ASP A 11 -2.19 -20.92 -10.10
N ALA A 12 -3.51 -21.09 -9.95
CA ALA A 12 -4.37 -21.56 -11.04
C ALA A 12 -4.37 -20.62 -12.26
N ARG A 13 -4.18 -19.31 -12.08
CA ARG A 13 -4.08 -18.33 -13.18
C ARG A 13 -2.72 -18.37 -13.86
N LEU A 14 -1.66 -18.70 -13.14
CA LEU A 14 -0.31 -18.80 -13.71
C LEU A 14 -0.07 -20.14 -14.43
N GLU A 15 -0.89 -21.15 -14.18
CA GLU A 15 -0.85 -22.41 -14.92
C GLU A 15 -1.30 -22.25 -16.39
N LYS A 16 -0.59 -22.93 -17.30
CA LYS A 16 -0.93 -23.00 -18.73
C LYS A 16 -2.05 -23.99 -19.00
N VAL A 17 -3.22 -23.71 -18.43
CA VAL A 17 -4.41 -24.57 -18.51
C VAL A 17 -5.61 -23.87 -19.14
N HIS A 18 -5.50 -22.57 -19.43
CA HIS A 18 -6.59 -21.77 -19.96
C HIS A 18 -6.59 -21.76 -21.48
N THR A 19 -7.77 -21.76 -22.08
CA THR A 19 -7.90 -21.57 -23.53
C THR A 19 -8.04 -20.08 -23.82
N PRO A 20 -7.04 -19.44 -24.46
CA PRO A 20 -7.13 -18.03 -24.80
C PRO A 20 -8.19 -17.80 -25.89
N ASP A 21 -8.78 -16.61 -25.89
CA ASP A 21 -9.75 -16.23 -26.93
C ASP A 21 -9.06 -16.25 -28.32
N PRO A 22 -9.58 -17.04 -29.29
CA PRO A 22 -8.99 -17.14 -30.63
C PRO A 22 -8.83 -15.80 -31.35
N GLU A 23 -9.74 -14.84 -31.15
CA GLU A 23 -9.65 -13.53 -31.79
C GLU A 23 -8.56 -12.66 -31.16
N LEU A 24 -8.34 -12.79 -29.85
CA LEU A 24 -7.22 -12.12 -29.17
C LEU A 24 -5.88 -12.71 -29.58
N VAL A 25 -5.79 -14.04 -29.74
CA VAL A 25 -4.59 -14.72 -30.25
C VAL A 25 -4.25 -14.25 -31.66
N LYS A 26 -5.25 -14.19 -32.57
CA LYS A 26 -5.05 -13.68 -33.93
C LYS A 26 -4.55 -12.23 -33.92
N LYS A 27 -5.17 -11.37 -33.11
CA LYS A 27 -4.76 -9.97 -32.98
C LYS A 27 -3.33 -9.83 -32.45
N HIS A 28 -2.98 -10.59 -31.40
CA HIS A 28 -1.64 -10.62 -30.83
C HIS A 28 -0.60 -11.05 -31.87
N ASN A 29 -0.86 -12.16 -32.58
CA ASN A 29 0.05 -12.72 -33.57
C ASN A 29 0.23 -11.83 -34.81
N ALA A 30 -0.80 -11.06 -35.17
CA ALA A 30 -0.75 -10.12 -36.27
C ALA A 30 0.07 -8.85 -35.97
N ASP A 31 0.37 -8.56 -34.70
CA ASP A 31 1.16 -7.39 -34.31
C ASP A 31 2.65 -7.58 -34.73
N PRO A 32 3.23 -6.66 -35.51
CA PRO A 32 4.64 -6.73 -35.90
C PRO A 32 5.63 -6.77 -34.72
N LEU A 33 5.23 -6.32 -33.53
CA LEU A 33 6.06 -6.37 -32.32
C LEU A 33 6.17 -7.79 -31.74
N ASN A 34 5.22 -8.68 -32.04
CA ASN A 34 5.16 -10.03 -31.50
C ASN A 34 5.73 -11.09 -32.46
N LYS A 35 6.49 -10.69 -33.48
CA LYS A 35 7.03 -11.62 -34.50
C LYS A 35 7.88 -12.74 -33.90
N ASP A 36 8.62 -12.44 -32.83
CA ASP A 36 9.49 -13.40 -32.15
C ASP A 36 8.75 -14.23 -31.09
N TRP A 37 7.50 -13.87 -30.75
CA TRP A 37 6.66 -14.53 -29.76
C TRP A 37 5.23 -14.74 -30.29
N GLN A 38 5.05 -15.77 -31.11
CA GLN A 38 3.75 -16.17 -31.63
C GLN A 38 3.09 -17.20 -30.70
N ILE A 39 1.79 -17.06 -30.45
CA ILE A 39 1.00 -18.00 -29.67
C ILE A 39 0.36 -19.01 -30.62
N PRO A 40 0.64 -20.32 -30.49
CA PRO A 40 0.02 -21.33 -31.36
C PRO A 40 -1.50 -21.36 -31.18
N GLU A 41 -2.25 -21.49 -32.28
CA GLU A 41 -3.71 -21.63 -32.22
C GLU A 41 -4.10 -22.89 -31.43
N GLY A 42 -5.00 -22.73 -30.46
CA GLY A 42 -5.46 -23.83 -29.60
C GLY A 42 -4.48 -24.24 -28.51
N ALA A 43 -3.34 -23.56 -28.36
CA ALA A 43 -2.46 -23.79 -27.21
C ALA A 43 -3.12 -23.33 -25.91
N LEU A 44 -2.88 -24.08 -24.84
CA LEU A 44 -3.21 -23.63 -23.50
C LEU A 44 -2.22 -22.55 -23.05
N TRP A 45 -2.74 -21.59 -22.31
CA TRP A 45 -2.02 -20.39 -21.89
C TRP A 45 -2.31 -20.07 -20.42
N GLU A 46 -1.47 -19.22 -19.86
CA GLU A 46 -1.62 -18.60 -18.53
C GLU A 46 -2.43 -17.31 -18.61
N GLN A 47 -2.80 -16.77 -17.44
CA GLN A 47 -3.53 -15.52 -17.27
C GLN A 47 -2.74 -14.60 -16.32
N SER A 48 -1.47 -14.34 -16.64
CA SER A 48 -0.59 -13.49 -15.82
C SER A 48 -1.02 -12.03 -15.81
N ASP A 49 -1.71 -11.58 -16.84
CA ASP A 49 -2.36 -10.27 -16.93
C ASP A 49 -3.39 -10.08 -15.80
N VAL A 50 -4.21 -11.09 -15.53
CA VAL A 50 -5.19 -11.08 -14.43
C VAL A 50 -4.49 -10.95 -13.08
N VAL A 51 -3.36 -11.65 -12.89
CA VAL A 51 -2.56 -11.56 -11.66
C VAL A 51 -1.92 -10.17 -11.53
N HIS A 52 -1.37 -9.64 -12.62
CA HIS A 52 -0.81 -8.29 -12.65
C HIS A 52 -1.85 -7.23 -12.27
N ASP A 53 -3.04 -7.28 -12.86
CA ASP A 53 -4.11 -6.31 -12.60
C ASP A 53 -4.62 -6.41 -11.15
N LEU A 54 -4.71 -7.63 -10.61
CA LEU A 54 -5.04 -7.84 -9.20
C LEU A 54 -3.98 -7.22 -8.28
N LEU A 55 -2.69 -7.42 -8.57
CA LEU A 55 -1.60 -6.81 -7.80
C LEU A 55 -1.61 -5.29 -7.91
N ALA A 56 -1.87 -4.74 -9.10
CA ALA A 56 -2.00 -3.30 -9.32
C ALA A 56 -3.16 -2.72 -8.51
N PHE A 57 -4.33 -3.38 -8.53
CA PHE A 57 -5.48 -3.00 -7.72
C PHE A 57 -5.14 -3.01 -6.21
N LEU A 58 -4.52 -4.09 -5.71
CA LEU A 58 -4.15 -4.17 -4.30
C LEU A 58 -3.15 -3.08 -3.90
N ALA A 59 -2.18 -2.77 -4.76
CA ALA A 59 -1.23 -1.67 -4.53
C ALA A 59 -1.95 -0.32 -4.44
N GLU A 60 -2.91 -0.06 -5.32
CA GLU A 60 -3.75 1.14 -5.27
C GLU A 60 -4.54 1.24 -3.97
N GLN A 61 -5.17 0.14 -3.53
CA GLN A 61 -5.89 0.09 -2.25
C GLN A 61 -4.96 0.36 -1.06
N MET A 62 -3.75 -0.20 -1.06
CA MET A 62 -2.75 0.07 -0.01
C MET A 62 -2.32 1.54 0.01
N ILE A 63 -2.17 2.17 -1.15
CA ILE A 63 -1.86 3.60 -1.25
C ILE A 63 -2.98 4.44 -0.67
N GLU A 64 -4.23 4.15 -1.01
CA GLU A 64 -5.38 4.92 -0.54
C GLU A 64 -5.56 4.79 0.98
N LEU A 65 -5.50 3.56 1.51
CA LEU A 65 -5.53 3.33 2.95
C LEU A 65 -4.37 4.03 3.68
N ASN A 66 -3.18 4.10 3.08
CA ASN A 66 -2.09 4.85 3.66
C ASN A 66 -2.37 6.35 3.67
N LYS A 67 -2.99 6.93 2.63
CA LYS A 67 -3.40 8.35 2.64
C LYS A 67 -4.42 8.61 3.74
N GLU A 68 -5.45 7.77 3.86
CA GLU A 68 -6.45 7.87 4.93
C GLU A 68 -5.80 7.79 6.31
N LYS A 69 -4.88 6.86 6.52
CA LYS A 69 -4.09 6.74 7.75
C LYS A 69 -3.35 8.05 8.05
N GLN A 70 -2.64 8.61 7.07
CA GLN A 70 -1.89 9.87 7.25
C GLN A 70 -2.82 11.06 7.54
N ALA A 71 -3.98 11.13 6.91
CA ALA A 71 -4.99 12.15 7.20
C ALA A 71 -5.49 12.07 8.65
N LYS A 72 -5.78 10.85 9.13
CA LYS A 72 -6.19 10.62 10.52
C LYS A 72 -5.10 10.96 11.54
N ILE A 73 -3.83 10.65 11.22
CA ILE A 73 -2.69 11.07 12.03
C ILE A 73 -2.62 12.60 12.11
N ALA A 74 -2.76 13.29 10.97
CA ALA A 74 -2.74 14.76 10.95
C ALA A 74 -3.88 15.36 11.78
N GLU A 75 -5.11 14.88 11.61
CA GLU A 75 -6.27 15.28 12.41
C GLU A 75 -6.04 15.08 13.92
N PHE A 76 -5.47 13.93 14.30
CA PHE A 76 -5.15 13.65 15.70
C PHE A 76 -4.10 14.61 16.27
N LEU A 77 -3.03 14.87 15.53
CA LEU A 77 -1.97 15.78 15.98
C LEU A 77 -2.47 17.22 16.11
N GLU A 78 -3.30 17.69 15.18
CA GLU A 78 -3.93 19.01 15.27
C GLU A 78 -4.85 19.11 16.50
N TRP A 79 -5.69 18.10 16.73
CA TRP A 79 -6.50 18.04 17.95
C TRP A 79 -5.63 18.07 19.22
N LEU A 80 -4.52 17.34 19.23
CA LEU A 80 -3.61 17.28 20.37
C LEU A 80 -2.92 18.65 20.64
N GLU A 81 -2.57 19.40 19.60
CA GLU A 81 -2.02 20.76 19.73
C GLU A 81 -2.99 21.70 20.44
N VAL A 82 -4.28 21.62 20.09
CA VAL A 82 -5.34 22.43 20.68
C VAL A 82 -5.61 22.02 22.12
N GLU A 83 -5.72 20.71 22.39
CA GLU A 83 -6.03 20.17 23.72
C GLU A 83 -4.94 20.51 24.75
N LEU A 84 -3.67 20.54 24.33
CA LEU A 84 -2.54 20.81 25.21
C LEU A 84 -2.22 22.31 25.39
N ASP A 85 -2.95 23.22 24.74
CA ASP A 85 -2.67 24.66 24.72
C ASP A 85 -1.17 24.94 24.45
N VAL A 86 -0.61 24.30 23.40
CA VAL A 86 0.84 24.28 23.20
C VAL A 86 1.38 25.68 22.95
N LYS A 87 2.18 26.18 23.90
CA LYS A 87 2.77 27.52 23.81
C LYS A 87 3.98 27.52 22.87
N PRO A 88 4.25 28.66 22.20
CA PRO A 88 5.42 28.79 21.36
C PRO A 88 6.72 28.55 22.15
N ASP A 89 7.68 27.88 21.52
CA ASP A 89 8.99 27.66 22.12
C ASP A 89 9.84 28.96 22.10
N ARG A 90 11.03 28.92 22.72
CA ARG A 90 11.95 30.07 22.74
C ARG A 90 12.47 30.49 21.35
N LYS A 91 12.30 29.64 20.34
CA LYS A 91 12.69 29.86 18.94
C LYS A 91 11.50 30.33 18.09
N GLY A 92 10.30 30.45 18.65
CA GLY A 92 9.07 30.84 17.97
C GLY A 92 8.36 29.71 17.23
N ASN A 93 8.76 28.44 17.43
CA ASN A 93 8.01 27.30 16.90
C ASN A 93 6.68 27.14 17.64
N THR A 94 5.63 26.72 16.95
CA THR A 94 4.27 26.54 17.50
C THR A 94 3.76 25.12 17.27
N GLY A 95 2.69 24.72 17.96
CA GLY A 95 2.07 23.40 17.79
C GLY A 95 3.01 22.24 18.17
N ILE A 96 2.90 21.10 17.48
CA ILE A 96 3.74 19.92 17.69
C ILE A 96 5.23 20.27 17.58
N GLU A 97 5.60 21.25 16.75
CA GLU A 97 7.00 21.64 16.56
C GLU A 97 7.64 22.30 17.79
N ALA A 98 6.82 22.82 18.71
CA ALA A 98 7.23 23.36 20.00
C ALA A 98 7.42 22.27 21.07
N LEU A 99 6.89 21.06 20.85
CA LEU A 99 6.98 19.95 21.81
C LEU A 99 8.34 19.26 21.77
N THR A 100 8.85 18.89 22.94
CA THR A 100 9.97 17.95 23.07
C THR A 100 9.56 16.58 22.56
N GLY A 101 10.41 15.91 21.78
CA GLY A 101 10.09 14.58 21.25
C GLY A 101 9.14 14.57 20.03
N LYS A 102 8.90 15.71 19.40
CA LYS A 102 8.05 15.87 18.20
C LYS A 102 8.23 14.81 17.11
N THR A 103 9.44 14.35 16.84
CA THR A 103 9.70 13.30 15.84
C THR A 103 9.08 11.97 16.24
N LYS A 104 9.14 11.60 17.53
CA LYS A 104 8.49 10.39 18.05
C LYS A 104 6.97 10.53 18.04
N LEU A 105 6.46 11.72 18.40
CA LEU A 105 5.03 11.99 18.42
C LEU A 105 4.41 11.94 17.01
N ARG A 106 5.11 12.43 15.98
CA ARG A 106 4.66 12.34 14.58
C ARG A 106 4.60 10.90 14.06
N ASN A 107 5.48 10.04 14.57
CA ASN A 107 5.59 8.64 14.17
C ASN A 107 5.02 7.68 15.23
N TYR A 108 4.04 8.13 16.02
CA TYR A 108 3.55 7.34 17.17
C TYR A 108 2.90 6.00 16.78
N LEU A 109 2.36 5.87 15.57
CA LEU A 109 1.81 4.61 15.05
C LEU A 109 2.88 3.67 14.47
N GLY A 110 4.15 4.08 14.49
CA GLY A 110 5.25 3.34 13.90
C GLY A 110 5.25 3.39 12.38
N ASP A 111 6.19 2.64 11.81
CA ASP A 111 6.43 2.50 10.38
C ASP A 111 6.78 1.04 10.09
N TYR A 112 5.78 0.27 9.67
CA TYR A 112 5.94 -1.14 9.34
C TYR A 112 6.95 -1.38 8.20
N GLN A 113 7.23 -0.38 7.35
CA GLN A 113 8.23 -0.51 6.29
C GLN A 113 9.66 -0.47 6.84
N LYS A 114 9.83 0.09 8.05
CA LYS A 114 11.11 0.21 8.75
C LYS A 114 11.21 -0.67 9.99
N ASP A 115 10.24 -1.57 10.20
CA ASP A 115 10.15 -2.38 11.42
C ASP A 115 10.05 -1.51 12.70
N GLU A 116 9.46 -0.32 12.57
CA GLU A 116 9.20 0.59 13.70
C GLU A 116 7.81 0.27 14.27
N GLU A 117 7.78 -0.21 15.52
CA GLU A 117 6.53 -0.47 16.23
C GLU A 117 5.82 0.83 16.67
N ALA A 118 4.52 0.73 16.89
CA ALA A 118 3.75 1.82 17.48
C ALA A 118 4.19 2.06 18.94
N LEU A 119 4.22 3.33 19.35
CA LEU A 119 4.45 3.70 20.73
C LEU A 119 3.32 3.16 21.61
N SER A 120 3.69 2.61 22.76
CA SER A 120 2.73 2.36 23.83
C SER A 120 2.15 3.67 24.36
N PHE A 121 0.98 3.59 25.01
CA PHE A 121 0.37 4.76 25.65
C PHE A 121 1.32 5.41 26.67
N ASP A 122 2.06 4.62 27.46
CA ASP A 122 2.98 5.15 28.47
C ASP A 122 4.14 5.93 27.83
N GLU A 123 4.67 5.44 26.70
CA GLU A 123 5.71 6.15 25.95
C GLU A 123 5.19 7.44 25.32
N LEU A 124 3.98 7.41 24.76
CA LEU A 124 3.32 8.59 24.23
C LEU A 124 3.09 9.62 25.34
N TRP A 125 2.56 9.19 26.47
CA TRP A 125 2.27 10.07 27.61
C TRP A 125 3.53 10.66 28.23
N ALA A 126 4.63 9.90 28.29
CA ALA A 126 5.92 10.40 28.75
C ALA A 126 6.49 11.52 27.87
N ILE A 127 6.13 11.58 26.58
CA ILE A 127 6.53 12.67 25.67
C ILE A 127 5.75 13.96 25.99
N LEU A 128 4.50 13.84 26.44
CA LEU A 128 3.59 14.96 26.69
C LEU A 128 3.68 15.56 28.10
N ARG A 129 4.42 14.91 29.01
CA ARG A 129 4.54 15.29 30.42
C ARG A 129 5.69 16.24 30.73
#